data_AF-A0A3D2YHJ8-F1
#
_entry.id   AF-A0A3D2YHJ8-F1
#
_cell.length_a   1.000
_cell.length_b   1.000
_cell.length_c   1.000
_cell.angle_alpha   90.00
_cell.angle_beta   90.00
_cell.angle_gamma   90.00
#
_symmetry.space_group_name_H-M   'P 1'
#
loop_
_entity.id
_entity.type
_entity.pdbx_description
1 polymer ?
#
loop_
_entity_poly.entity_id
_entity_poly.type
_entity_poly.pdbx_seq_one_letter_code
_entity_poly.pdbx_strand_id
1 'polypeptide(L)'
;MWRMLFLSEAFFNFAPSLTVSDELILAYLPGIINTNPAKTEKQCRKAKISPHVLTTADGGVIIGALRGLFVYTIQKNGVISVKTAHTKREPMDLTQGKCWRVILLFSLPVILSYLLQQVYSISDAAIVGQTLSAAEVAGVNDTNSLVFIFLQFAFGVSAGFCVITSYYVGMHDERGVRRSLATQLLLSAALTVVLTALALVLLDPMLAWINVTPAHHEVYTAAHTYCAIIFAGIGAQLFYNFICSFLRAMGDSVTPLLFLLFSTVLNVGLDLAFILVFRWGVAGAALATVLAQLVSTIGCFIYAFVRYPVLRLHREDWRITLMDVKRHLARGIPLGLQFSVLAIGIIVMQGGVVKFDMRDGVMVSNAAQNGFGAANRLFNLVATPMNALGGAMTSFTAQNLGAGQYDRIRRGTLQALGMVSILAILAAGTGLLLTRGDFCYHVFLSADKVTPDAVRYGNSLLYVDFSMYLFLGFVFVVRNCVQGIGRSGFVLGAGAAELVARITVCLVLPGLFAGGAVSADAPAMAFYALCAADPMAWIAADTVLCIPFFRNILKKNYGYLRSGRA
;
A
#
# COMPACT_ATOMS: atom_id res chain seq x y z
N MET A 1 -15.79 15.53 26.66
CA MET A 1 -14.64 14.61 26.61
C MET A 1 -14.60 14.07 25.19
N TRP A 2 -13.51 14.27 24.44
CA TRP A 2 -13.41 14.28 22.96
C TRP A 2 -13.81 15.61 22.28
N ARG A 3 -12.98 16.64 22.47
CA ARG A 3 -12.97 17.84 21.62
C ARG A 3 -11.53 18.14 21.20
N MET A 4 -11.33 18.21 19.88
CA MET A 4 -10.46 19.17 19.19
C MET A 4 -9.03 19.35 19.72
N LEU A 5 -8.12 18.41 19.43
CA LEU A 5 -6.67 18.64 19.57
C LEU A 5 -5.81 18.12 18.40
N PHE A 6 -6.39 17.60 17.32
CA PHE A 6 -5.62 16.98 16.24
C PHE A 6 -5.78 17.61 14.83
N LEU A 7 -6.55 18.70 14.69
CA LEU A 7 -6.86 19.26 13.37
C LEU A 7 -6.30 20.67 13.08
N SER A 8 -5.73 21.40 14.05
CA SER A 8 -5.28 22.79 13.78
C SER A 8 -3.79 22.95 13.43
N GLU A 9 -2.89 22.06 13.86
CA GLU A 9 -1.45 22.28 13.63
C GLU A 9 -0.99 22.01 12.19
N ALA A 10 -1.71 21.17 11.43
CA ALA A 10 -1.37 20.87 10.05
C ALA A 10 -1.82 21.97 9.06
N PHE A 11 -2.76 22.84 9.44
CA PHE A 11 -3.44 23.75 8.51
C PHE A 11 -2.89 25.19 8.48
N PHE A 12 -2.09 25.63 9.47
CA PHE A 12 -1.74 27.06 9.62
C PHE A 12 -0.29 27.47 9.30
N ASN A 13 0.56 26.60 8.77
CA ASN A 13 1.92 26.99 8.36
C ASN A 13 1.98 27.52 6.92
N PHE A 14 1.29 28.63 6.67
CA PHE A 14 1.45 29.48 5.48
C PHE A 14 1.78 30.91 5.93
N ALA A 15 3.07 31.20 6.21
CA ALA A 15 3.58 32.57 6.32
C ALA A 15 5.09 32.60 6.01
N PRO A 16 5.59 33.65 5.31
CA PRO A 16 6.97 33.68 4.81
C PRO A 16 8.00 34.12 5.87
N SER A 17 9.16 33.48 5.78
CA SER A 17 10.51 33.86 6.23
C SER A 17 10.72 35.10 7.14
N LEU A 18 11.21 34.85 8.36
CA LEU A 18 12.12 35.72 9.09
C LEU A 18 13.36 34.89 9.48
N THR A 19 14.48 35.15 8.83
CA THR A 19 15.80 34.56 9.11
C THR A 19 16.47 35.31 10.25
N VAL A 20 16.41 34.76 11.45
CA VAL A 20 17.39 35.05 12.51
C VAL A 20 18.15 33.75 12.72
N SER A 21 19.46 33.76 12.47
CA SER A 21 20.30 32.57 12.58
C SER A 21 20.35 32.06 14.03
N ASP A 22 20.19 30.75 14.22
CA ASP A 22 20.26 30.07 15.53
C ASP A 22 21.59 30.35 16.27
N GLU A 23 22.66 30.67 15.53
CA GLU A 23 23.97 31.09 16.07
C GLU A 23 23.91 32.43 16.82
N LEU A 24 23.06 33.37 16.40
CA LEU A 24 22.97 34.71 17.02
C LEU A 24 22.35 34.63 18.42
N ILE A 25 21.44 33.69 18.63
CA ILE A 25 20.79 33.41 19.92
C ILE A 25 21.81 32.73 20.87
N LEU A 26 22.57 31.75 20.37
CA LEU A 26 23.59 31.04 21.15
C LEU A 26 24.74 31.94 21.62
N ALA A 27 25.15 32.94 20.82
CA ALA A 27 26.25 33.83 21.16
C ALA A 27 25.92 34.85 22.28
N TYR A 28 24.66 35.28 22.41
CA TYR A 28 24.24 36.31 23.38
C TYR A 28 23.73 35.77 24.72
N LEU A 29 23.37 34.48 24.77
CA LEU A 29 22.67 33.90 25.91
C LEU A 29 23.48 33.77 27.23
N PRO A 30 24.80 33.50 27.23
CA PRO A 30 25.57 33.39 28.48
C PRO A 30 25.57 34.67 29.32
N GLY A 31 25.36 35.85 28.71
CA GLY A 31 25.30 37.14 29.39
C GLY A 31 23.91 37.55 29.91
N ILE A 32 22.86 36.80 29.55
CA ILE A 32 21.45 37.15 29.80
C ILE A 32 20.85 36.36 30.98
N ILE A 33 21.38 35.17 31.29
CA ILE A 33 20.81 34.29 32.32
C ILE A 33 21.29 34.71 33.71
N ASN A 34 20.49 35.54 34.39
CA ASN A 34 20.62 35.83 35.82
C ASN A 34 19.59 34.99 36.60
N THR A 35 19.91 34.55 37.82
CA THR A 35 18.98 33.80 38.70
C THR A 35 17.80 34.65 39.17
N ASN A 36 17.77 35.95 38.85
CA ASN A 36 16.66 36.86 39.13
C ASN A 36 15.81 37.11 37.85
N PRO A 37 14.55 36.64 37.79
CA PRO A 37 13.66 36.74 36.63
C PRO A 37 13.46 38.18 36.11
N ALA A 38 13.38 39.17 37.01
CA ALA A 38 13.15 40.56 36.66
C ALA A 38 14.35 41.22 35.96
N LYS A 39 15.58 40.76 36.24
CA LYS A 39 16.79 41.24 35.55
C LYS A 39 16.91 40.65 34.14
N THR A 40 16.57 39.37 34.00
CA THR A 40 16.56 38.65 32.73
C THR A 40 15.57 39.28 31.74
N GLU A 41 14.35 39.64 32.18
CA GLU A 41 13.38 40.33 31.34
C GLU A 41 13.90 41.69 30.81
N LYS A 42 14.57 42.46 31.67
CA LYS A 42 15.14 43.78 31.32
C LYS A 42 16.28 43.67 30.30
N GLN A 43 17.09 42.61 30.36
CA GLN A 43 18.15 42.33 29.39
C GLN A 43 17.59 41.82 28.06
N CYS A 44 16.58 40.95 28.07
CA CYS A 44 15.89 40.49 26.86
C CYS A 44 15.24 41.64 26.07
N ARG A 45 14.61 42.61 26.76
CA ARG A 45 14.08 43.82 26.10
C ARG A 45 15.20 44.66 25.47
N LYS A 46 16.37 44.79 26.13
CA LYS A 46 17.55 45.46 25.57
C LYS A 46 18.09 44.76 24.31
N ALA A 47 17.99 43.43 24.25
CA ALA A 47 18.42 42.63 23.11
C ALA A 47 17.35 42.46 22.00
N LYS A 48 16.19 43.12 22.11
CA LYS A 48 15.04 42.99 21.19
C LYS A 48 14.49 41.55 21.06
N ILE A 49 14.62 40.72 22.09
CA ILE A 49 14.04 39.37 22.15
C ILE A 49 12.63 39.46 22.74
N SER A 50 11.62 38.90 22.06
CA SER A 50 10.22 38.99 22.49
C SER A 50 9.98 38.22 23.82
N PRO A 51 9.32 38.83 24.83
CA PRO A 51 9.21 38.26 26.18
C PRO A 51 8.28 37.04 26.31
N HIS A 52 7.49 36.70 25.29
CA HIS A 52 6.59 35.53 25.29
C HIS A 52 7.33 34.17 25.21
N VAL A 53 8.66 34.19 25.18
CA VAL A 53 9.51 33.02 24.94
C VAL A 53 9.99 32.35 26.25
N LEU A 54 9.78 32.97 27.41
CA LEU A 54 10.38 32.55 28.68
C LEU A 54 9.32 32.22 29.74
N THR A 55 9.24 30.95 30.14
CA THR A 55 8.54 30.53 31.37
C THR A 55 9.53 29.79 32.27
N THR A 56 9.67 30.26 33.51
CA THR A 56 10.45 29.59 34.55
C THR A 56 9.53 28.69 35.37
N ALA A 57 9.75 27.38 35.33
CA ALA A 57 9.21 26.44 36.31
C ALA A 57 10.37 25.98 37.21
N ASP A 58 10.08 25.66 38.47
CA ASP A 58 11.06 25.35 39.50
C ASP A 58 12.21 24.45 39.00
N GLY A 59 13.39 25.05 38.81
CA GLY A 59 14.63 24.38 38.40
C GLY A 59 15.02 24.45 36.91
N GLY A 60 14.29 25.15 36.02
CA GLY A 60 14.65 25.25 34.60
C GLY A 60 14.16 26.51 33.88
N VAL A 61 14.90 26.91 32.84
CA VAL A 61 14.53 27.99 31.91
C VAL A 61 14.06 27.34 30.60
N ILE A 62 12.80 27.55 30.22
CA ILE A 62 12.26 27.11 28.93
C ILE A 62 12.35 28.29 27.96
N ILE A 63 13.01 28.08 26.81
CA ILE A 63 13.08 29.06 25.72
C ILE A 63 12.34 28.49 24.52
N GLY A 64 11.13 28.98 24.27
CA GLY A 64 10.32 28.62 23.11
C GLY A 64 10.72 29.42 21.86
N ALA A 65 11.60 28.90 21.02
CA ALA A 65 11.77 29.44 19.67
C ALA A 65 10.64 28.92 18.76
N LEU A 66 10.10 29.77 17.88
CA LEU A 66 9.00 29.50 16.93
C LEU A 66 9.22 28.30 15.97
N ARG A 67 10.32 27.54 16.10
CA ARG A 67 10.63 26.34 15.31
C ARG A 67 11.16 25.14 16.09
N GLY A 68 11.24 25.19 17.42
CA GLY A 68 11.71 24.09 18.24
C GLY A 68 11.70 24.42 19.73
N LEU A 69 11.26 23.46 20.55
CA LEU A 69 11.23 23.61 22.00
C LEU A 69 12.60 23.18 22.55
N PHE A 70 13.39 24.14 23.02
CA PHE A 70 14.65 23.85 23.69
C PHE A 70 14.40 23.76 25.20
N VAL A 71 14.61 22.58 25.79
CA VAL A 71 14.49 22.38 27.24
C VAL A 71 15.89 22.42 27.82
N TYR A 72 16.17 23.44 28.63
CA TYR A 72 17.39 23.56 29.41
C TYR A 72 17.11 23.11 30.85
N THR A 73 17.89 22.15 31.34
CA THR A 73 17.91 21.80 32.78
C THR A 73 19.23 22.25 33.37
N ILE A 74 19.18 23.13 34.38
CA ILE A 74 20.35 23.55 35.14
C ILE A 74 20.58 22.50 36.22
N GLN A 75 21.67 21.72 36.14
CA GLN A 75 22.08 20.87 37.25
C GLN A 75 22.89 21.68 38.27
N LYS A 76 22.81 21.29 39.55
CA LYS A 76 23.42 21.97 40.71
C LYS A 76 24.93 22.30 40.60
N ASN A 77 25.66 21.73 39.63
CA ASN A 77 27.09 21.89 39.44
C ASN A 77 27.48 22.76 38.22
N GLY A 78 26.58 23.58 37.68
CA GLY A 78 26.89 24.51 36.59
C GLY A 78 27.02 23.88 35.19
N VAL A 79 26.72 22.58 35.05
CA VAL A 79 26.64 21.90 33.75
C VAL A 79 25.24 22.10 33.16
N ILE A 80 25.17 22.79 32.03
CA ILE A 80 23.94 22.99 31.26
C ILE A 80 23.73 21.76 30.38
N SER A 81 22.67 20.98 30.64
CA SER A 81 22.22 19.94 29.71
C SER A 81 21.18 20.52 28.76
N VAL A 82 21.51 20.53 27.46
CA VAL A 82 20.58 20.93 26.40
C VAL A 82 19.92 19.68 25.86
N LYS A 83 18.60 19.53 26.08
CA LYS A 83 17.79 18.56 25.34
C LYS A 83 17.03 19.31 24.26
N THR A 84 17.48 19.16 23.01
CA THR A 84 16.72 19.54 21.83
C THR A 84 15.52 18.61 21.70
N ALA A 85 14.32 19.11 22.01
CA ALA A 85 13.10 18.44 21.57
C ALA A 85 12.90 18.79 20.09
N HIS A 86 13.53 18.04 19.19
CA HIS A 86 13.19 18.11 17.77
C HIS A 86 11.76 17.56 17.61
N THR A 87 10.76 18.44 17.64
CA THR A 87 9.34 18.14 17.35
C THR A 87 9.07 17.88 15.87
N LYS A 88 10.08 17.44 15.11
CA LYS A 88 9.92 17.03 13.71
C LYS A 88 10.19 15.54 13.62
N ARG A 89 9.13 14.77 13.36
CA ARG A 89 9.26 13.33 13.07
C ARG A 89 10.07 13.20 11.77
N GLU A 90 11.28 12.68 11.88
CA GLU A 90 12.16 12.39 10.75
C GLU A 90 11.83 11.02 10.16
N PRO A 91 12.10 10.78 8.87
CA PRO A 91 11.99 9.46 8.28
C PRO A 91 12.83 8.47 9.09
N MET A 92 12.29 7.28 9.33
CA MET A 92 12.99 6.29 10.13
C MET A 92 14.09 5.61 9.31
N ASP A 93 15.32 5.66 9.81
CA ASP A 93 16.43 4.93 9.24
C ASP A 93 16.29 3.42 9.51
N LEU A 94 16.08 2.63 8.46
CA LEU A 94 15.87 1.18 8.57
C LEU A 94 17.19 0.41 8.74
N THR A 95 18.33 1.08 8.61
CA THR A 95 19.68 0.51 8.73
C THR A 95 20.22 0.56 10.17
N GLN A 96 19.54 1.25 11.09
CA GLN A 96 19.99 1.45 12.48
C GLN A 96 19.06 0.84 13.54
N GLY A 97 19.58 0.51 14.72
CA GLY A 97 18.79 -0.06 15.83
C GLY A 97 18.45 -1.56 15.72
N LYS A 98 17.55 -2.07 16.57
CA LYS A 98 17.15 -3.49 16.59
C LYS A 98 16.18 -3.80 15.44
N CYS A 99 16.48 -4.76 14.56
CA CYS A 99 15.70 -5.01 13.34
C CYS A 99 14.20 -5.21 13.60
N TRP A 100 13.82 -6.13 14.50
CA TRP A 100 12.39 -6.36 14.81
C TRP A 100 11.63 -5.12 15.28
N ARG A 101 12.28 -4.22 16.05
CA ARG A 101 11.64 -2.99 16.55
C ARG A 101 11.37 -2.04 15.40
N VAL A 102 12.37 -1.85 14.55
CA VAL A 102 12.29 -0.95 13.41
C VAL A 102 11.30 -1.47 12.38
N ILE A 103 11.33 -2.78 12.08
CA ILE A 103 10.36 -3.43 11.20
C ILE A 103 8.93 -3.23 11.73
N LEU A 104 8.68 -3.51 13.01
CA LEU A 104 7.36 -3.38 13.62
C LEU A 104 6.86 -1.92 13.63
N LEU A 105 7.70 -0.98 14.07
CA LEU A 105 7.33 0.44 14.10
C LEU A 105 7.11 1.01 12.70
N PHE A 106 7.85 0.51 11.70
CA PHE A 106 7.68 0.92 10.31
C PHE A 106 6.40 0.34 9.72
N SER A 107 6.13 -0.95 10.00
CA SER A 107 4.99 -1.68 9.45
C SER A 107 3.67 -1.21 10.03
N LEU A 108 3.60 -0.73 11.28
CA LEU A 108 2.34 -0.30 11.89
C LEU A 108 1.59 0.77 11.07
N PRO A 109 2.20 1.91 10.67
CA PRO A 109 1.54 2.86 9.78
C PRO A 109 1.21 2.28 8.39
N VAL A 110 2.02 1.35 7.87
CA VAL A 110 1.76 0.69 6.57
C VAL A 110 0.53 -0.22 6.68
N ILE A 111 0.41 -0.99 7.76
CA ILE A 111 -0.76 -1.84 8.05
C ILE A 111 -2.01 -0.97 8.14
N LEU A 112 -1.95 0.13 8.90
CA LEU A 112 -3.06 1.07 8.99
C LEU A 112 -3.41 1.68 7.62
N SER A 113 -2.40 1.96 6.78
CA SER A 113 -2.64 2.48 5.43
C SER A 113 -3.39 1.45 4.59
N TYR A 114 -3.00 0.18 4.63
CA TYR A 114 -3.67 -0.84 3.82
C TYR A 114 -5.08 -1.12 4.34
N LEU A 115 -5.29 -1.15 5.66
CA LEU A 115 -6.64 -1.25 6.24
C LEU A 115 -7.53 -0.07 5.85
N LEU A 116 -6.97 1.15 5.85
CA LEU A 116 -7.68 2.34 5.42
C LEU A 116 -7.99 2.34 3.91
N GLN A 117 -7.11 1.74 3.10
CA GLN A 117 -7.38 1.50 1.68
C GLN A 117 -8.57 0.53 1.51
N GLN A 118 -8.72 -0.48 2.38
CA GLN A 118 -9.90 -1.35 2.36
C GLN A 118 -11.16 -0.57 2.73
N VAL A 119 -11.10 0.31 3.73
CA VAL A 119 -12.22 1.19 4.09
C VAL A 119 -12.59 2.10 2.92
N TYR A 120 -11.61 2.70 2.24
CA TYR A 120 -11.83 3.48 1.00
C TYR A 120 -12.66 2.67 0.00
N SER A 121 -12.19 1.47 -0.35
CA SER A 121 -12.84 0.64 -1.37
C SER A 121 -14.23 0.16 -0.95
N ILE A 122 -14.43 -0.14 0.35
CA ILE A 122 -15.73 -0.54 0.88
C ILE A 122 -16.71 0.65 0.87
N SER A 123 -16.25 1.85 1.23
CA SER A 123 -17.08 3.05 1.22
C SER A 123 -17.53 3.42 -0.19
N ASP A 124 -16.62 3.43 -1.17
CA ASP A 124 -16.93 3.68 -2.59
C ASP A 124 -17.98 2.67 -3.11
N ALA A 125 -17.73 1.37 -2.92
CA ALA A 125 -18.65 0.32 -3.33
C ALA A 125 -20.02 0.40 -2.63
N ALA A 126 -20.05 0.80 -1.35
CA ALA A 126 -21.29 0.96 -0.59
C ALA A 126 -22.11 2.16 -1.09
N ILE A 127 -21.48 3.29 -1.39
CA ILE A 127 -22.15 4.46 -1.93
C ILE A 127 -22.70 4.14 -3.31
N VAL A 128 -21.86 3.62 -4.22
CA VAL A 128 -22.27 3.21 -5.57
C VAL A 128 -23.44 2.22 -5.52
N GLY A 129 -23.34 1.19 -4.67
CA GLY A 129 -24.36 0.15 -4.54
C GLY A 129 -25.70 0.62 -3.95
N GLN A 130 -25.71 1.69 -3.14
CA GLN A 130 -26.94 2.23 -2.53
C GLN A 130 -27.57 3.37 -3.33
N THR A 131 -26.81 4.00 -4.22
CA THR A 131 -27.25 5.24 -4.90
C THR A 131 -27.53 5.07 -6.38
N LEU A 132 -26.89 4.11 -7.06
CA LEU A 132 -27.12 3.84 -8.48
C LEU A 132 -28.18 2.75 -8.70
N SER A 133 -28.73 2.70 -9.91
CA SER A 133 -29.67 1.65 -10.31
C SER A 133 -28.99 0.28 -10.40
N ALA A 134 -29.79 -0.80 -10.36
CA ALA A 134 -29.26 -2.16 -10.44
C ALA A 134 -28.44 -2.43 -11.73
N ALA A 135 -28.87 -1.86 -12.87
CA ALA A 135 -28.16 -2.00 -14.14
C ALA A 135 -26.83 -1.23 -14.14
N GLU A 136 -26.79 -0.03 -13.55
CA GLU A 136 -25.56 0.74 -13.40
C GLU A 136 -24.55 0.04 -12.49
N VAL A 137 -25.01 -0.46 -11.33
CA VAL A 137 -24.17 -1.22 -10.39
C VAL A 137 -23.62 -2.49 -11.03
N ALA A 138 -24.43 -3.19 -11.85
CA ALA A 138 -23.97 -4.35 -12.61
C ALA A 138 -22.85 -3.96 -13.58
N GLY A 139 -23.05 -2.91 -14.40
CA GLY A 139 -22.05 -2.45 -15.36
C GLY A 139 -20.72 -2.04 -14.71
N VAL A 140 -20.77 -1.36 -13.56
CA VAL A 140 -19.55 -1.04 -12.79
C VAL A 140 -18.87 -2.32 -12.30
N ASN A 141 -19.62 -3.22 -11.67
CA ASN A 141 -19.06 -4.45 -11.12
C ASN A 141 -18.43 -5.37 -12.16
N ASP A 142 -19.05 -5.51 -13.33
CA ASP A 142 -18.55 -6.35 -14.43
C ASP A 142 -17.18 -5.87 -14.94
N THR A 143 -16.91 -4.58 -14.83
CA THR A 143 -15.64 -3.98 -15.27
C THR A 143 -14.53 -3.98 -14.23
N ASN A 144 -14.81 -4.34 -12.98
CA ASN A 144 -13.83 -4.32 -11.88
C ASN A 144 -12.56 -5.10 -12.22
N SER A 145 -12.69 -6.29 -12.81
CA SER A 145 -11.52 -7.11 -13.18
C SER A 145 -10.67 -6.46 -14.27
N LEU A 146 -11.29 -5.76 -15.22
CA LEU A 146 -10.59 -5.04 -16.30
C LEU A 146 -9.79 -3.89 -15.70
N VAL A 147 -10.44 -3.04 -14.90
CA VAL A 147 -9.80 -1.91 -14.21
C VAL A 147 -8.66 -2.39 -13.32
N PHE A 148 -8.90 -3.47 -12.55
CA PHE A 148 -7.94 -4.02 -11.62
C PHE A 148 -6.62 -4.43 -12.29
N ILE A 149 -6.64 -5.07 -13.46
CA ILE A 149 -5.41 -5.51 -14.15
C ILE A 149 -4.50 -4.32 -14.48
N PHE A 150 -5.06 -3.22 -15.01
CA PHE A 150 -4.28 -2.03 -15.38
C PHE A 150 -3.74 -1.30 -14.16
N LEU A 151 -4.59 -1.07 -13.15
CA LEU A 151 -4.18 -0.36 -11.94
C LEU A 151 -3.16 -1.16 -11.13
N GLN A 152 -3.30 -2.48 -11.05
CA GLN A 152 -2.35 -3.33 -10.33
C GLN A 152 -1.01 -3.46 -11.05
N PHE A 153 -1.02 -3.47 -12.39
CA PHE A 153 0.21 -3.36 -13.16
C PHE A 153 0.93 -2.04 -12.86
N ALA A 154 0.22 -0.90 -12.94
CA ALA A 154 0.77 0.42 -12.64
C ALA A 154 1.33 0.50 -11.21
N PHE A 155 0.57 -0.01 -10.23
CA PHE A 155 1.00 -0.11 -8.83
C PHE A 155 2.30 -0.92 -8.71
N GLY A 156 2.36 -2.10 -9.32
CA GLY A 156 3.53 -2.96 -9.28
C GLY A 156 4.77 -2.32 -9.90
N VAL A 157 4.64 -1.69 -11.07
CA VAL A 157 5.77 -1.00 -11.71
C VAL A 157 6.32 0.12 -10.83
N SER A 158 5.43 0.96 -10.29
CA SER A 158 5.77 2.06 -9.39
C SER A 158 6.47 1.56 -8.11
N ALA A 159 5.92 0.54 -7.44
CA ALA A 159 6.52 -0.04 -6.25
C ALA A 159 7.90 -0.64 -6.53
N GLY A 160 8.09 -1.26 -7.71
CA GLY A 160 9.38 -1.79 -8.13
C GLY A 160 10.43 -0.71 -8.40
N PHE A 161 10.03 0.47 -8.89
CA PHE A 161 10.94 1.60 -9.06
C PHE A 161 11.48 2.12 -7.73
N CYS A 162 10.63 2.20 -6.71
CA CYS A 162 10.99 2.69 -5.37
C CYS A 162 12.03 1.83 -4.65
N VAL A 163 12.23 0.56 -5.06
CA VAL A 163 13.32 -0.31 -4.55
C VAL A 163 14.69 0.35 -4.77
N ILE A 164 14.88 1.04 -5.89
CA ILE A 164 16.14 1.73 -6.21
C ILE A 164 16.31 2.95 -5.31
N THR A 165 15.23 3.70 -5.06
CA THR A 165 15.27 4.80 -4.10
C THR A 165 15.67 4.31 -2.71
N SER A 166 15.04 3.24 -2.20
CA SER A 166 15.43 2.65 -0.91
C SER A 166 16.90 2.22 -0.89
N TYR A 167 17.42 1.65 -1.98
CA TYR A 167 18.84 1.32 -2.07
C TYR A 167 19.74 2.56 -1.93
N TYR A 168 19.44 3.67 -2.60
CA TYR A 168 20.20 4.93 -2.47
C TYR A 168 20.03 5.59 -1.09
N VAL A 169 18.84 5.52 -0.49
CA VAL A 169 18.59 5.97 0.89
C VAL A 169 19.49 5.23 1.87
N GLY A 170 19.57 3.90 1.74
CA GLY A 170 20.44 3.08 2.57
C GLY A 170 21.94 3.31 2.35
N MET A 171 22.34 3.76 1.15
CA MET A 171 23.71 4.21 0.89
C MET A 171 24.00 5.61 1.45
N HIS A 172 23.00 6.31 2.00
CA HIS A 172 23.05 7.73 2.33
C HIS A 172 23.49 8.61 1.14
N ASP A 173 23.12 8.22 -0.09
CA ASP A 173 23.44 8.94 -1.31
C ASP A 173 22.25 9.81 -1.75
N GLU A 174 22.22 11.05 -1.25
CA GLU A 174 21.17 12.01 -1.57
C GLU A 174 21.06 12.34 -3.07
N ARG A 175 22.18 12.36 -3.79
CA ARG A 175 22.19 12.59 -5.25
C ARG A 175 21.53 11.43 -5.98
N GLY A 176 21.87 10.21 -5.57
CA GLY A 176 21.23 8.99 -6.06
C GLY A 176 19.72 8.96 -5.81
N VAL A 177 19.27 9.42 -4.63
CA VAL A 177 17.84 9.58 -4.32
C VAL A 177 17.15 10.56 -5.27
N ARG A 178 17.72 11.76 -5.47
CA ARG A 178 17.14 12.78 -6.39
C ARG A 178 17.10 12.32 -7.83
N ARG A 179 18.16 11.66 -8.31
CA ARG A 179 18.21 11.09 -9.67
C ARG A 179 17.20 9.96 -9.85
N SER A 180 17.01 9.13 -8.82
CA SER A 180 15.96 8.11 -8.80
C SER A 180 14.55 8.72 -8.81
N LEU A 181 14.32 9.82 -8.07
CA LEU A 181 13.07 10.59 -8.11
C LEU A 181 12.79 11.15 -9.52
N ALA A 182 13.78 11.81 -10.14
CA ALA A 182 13.63 12.35 -11.50
C ALA A 182 13.35 11.25 -12.53
N THR A 183 14.07 10.12 -12.43
CA THR A 183 13.85 8.95 -13.31
C THR A 183 12.45 8.38 -13.13
N GLN A 184 11.96 8.29 -11.89
CA GLN A 184 10.61 7.81 -11.60
C GLN A 184 9.53 8.75 -12.11
N LEU A 185 9.68 10.07 -11.95
CA LEU A 185 8.72 11.04 -12.51
C LEU A 185 8.59 10.86 -14.02
N LEU A 186 9.72 10.72 -14.74
CA LEU A 186 9.74 10.50 -16.18
C LEU A 186 9.08 9.16 -16.57
N LEU A 187 9.48 8.06 -15.92
CA LEU A 187 8.97 6.73 -16.24
C LEU A 187 7.50 6.56 -15.86
N SER A 188 7.07 7.11 -14.74
CA SER A 188 5.66 7.13 -14.32
C SER A 188 4.80 7.94 -15.28
N ALA A 189 5.27 9.12 -15.73
CA ALA A 189 4.56 9.91 -16.74
C ALA A 189 4.43 9.16 -18.06
N ALA A 190 5.52 8.56 -18.55
CA ALA A 190 5.50 7.74 -19.77
C ALA A 190 4.56 6.54 -19.62
N LEU A 191 4.61 5.86 -18.47
CA LEU A 191 3.76 4.71 -18.19
C LEU A 191 2.28 5.11 -18.11
N THR A 192 1.95 6.26 -17.51
CA THR A 192 0.59 6.81 -17.53
C THR A 192 0.09 6.98 -18.96
N VAL A 193 0.85 7.65 -19.82
CA VAL A 193 0.44 7.89 -21.22
C VAL A 193 0.21 6.57 -21.95
N VAL A 194 1.15 5.63 -21.84
CA VAL A 194 1.06 4.31 -22.50
C VAL A 194 -0.15 3.52 -22.00
N LEU A 195 -0.34 3.43 -20.68
CA LEU A 195 -1.45 2.66 -20.10
C LEU A 195 -2.81 3.29 -20.39
N THR A 196 -2.94 4.62 -20.29
CA THR A 196 -4.20 5.31 -20.64
C THR A 196 -4.53 5.13 -22.12
N ALA A 197 -3.57 5.32 -23.02
CA ALA A 197 -3.79 5.11 -24.45
C ALA A 197 -4.19 3.66 -24.75
N LEU A 198 -3.47 2.69 -24.18
CA LEU A 198 -3.76 1.27 -24.36
C LEU A 198 -5.14 0.90 -23.80
N ALA A 199 -5.49 1.35 -22.59
CA ALA A 199 -6.75 1.03 -21.94
C ALA A 199 -7.96 1.62 -22.67
N LEU A 200 -7.85 2.86 -23.17
CA LEU A 200 -8.94 3.51 -23.91
C LEU A 200 -9.11 2.91 -25.31
N VAL A 201 -8.02 2.59 -26.01
CA VAL A 201 -8.10 1.94 -27.34
C VAL A 201 -8.67 0.51 -27.24
N LEU A 202 -8.35 -0.20 -26.16
CA LEU A 202 -8.85 -1.56 -25.92
C LEU A 202 -10.20 -1.61 -25.20
N LEU A 203 -10.79 -0.46 -24.83
CA LEU A 203 -12.01 -0.42 -24.01
C LEU A 203 -13.16 -1.21 -24.65
N ASP A 204 -13.55 -0.88 -25.89
CA ASP A 204 -14.64 -1.55 -26.58
C ASP A 204 -14.37 -3.06 -26.80
N PRO A 205 -13.19 -3.48 -27.30
CA PRO A 205 -12.84 -4.90 -27.37
C PRO A 205 -12.92 -5.61 -26.01
N MET A 206 -12.46 -4.97 -24.93
CA MET A 206 -12.45 -5.58 -23.60
C MET A 206 -13.86 -5.74 -23.03
N LEU A 207 -14.75 -4.76 -23.24
CA LEU A 207 -16.17 -4.87 -22.87
C LEU A 207 -16.84 -6.01 -23.63
N ALA A 208 -16.55 -6.13 -24.93
CA ALA A 208 -17.07 -7.25 -25.74
C ALA A 208 -16.58 -8.61 -25.24
N TRP A 209 -15.32 -8.74 -24.79
CA TRP A 209 -14.78 -10.00 -24.25
C TRP A 209 -15.47 -10.47 -22.96
N ILE A 210 -16.01 -9.55 -22.17
CA ILE A 210 -16.78 -9.88 -20.96
C ILE A 210 -18.29 -9.94 -21.20
N ASN A 211 -18.72 -10.01 -22.47
CA ASN A 211 -20.13 -10.02 -22.91
C ASN A 211 -20.93 -8.78 -22.51
N VAL A 212 -20.28 -7.67 -22.17
CA VAL A 212 -20.93 -6.37 -21.96
C VAL A 212 -21.03 -5.69 -23.32
N THR A 213 -22.20 -5.80 -23.95
CA THR A 213 -22.42 -5.34 -25.33
C THR A 213 -23.52 -4.28 -25.41
N PRO A 214 -23.55 -3.46 -26.48
CA PRO A 214 -24.59 -2.45 -26.69
C PRO A 214 -26.03 -2.99 -26.71
N ALA A 215 -26.22 -4.31 -26.83
CA ALA A 215 -27.53 -4.96 -26.73
C ALA A 215 -28.19 -4.74 -25.34
N HIS A 216 -27.39 -4.61 -24.28
CA HIS A 216 -27.83 -4.22 -22.94
C HIS A 216 -27.44 -2.76 -22.67
N HIS A 217 -28.17 -1.83 -23.28
CA HIS A 217 -27.76 -0.41 -23.38
C HIS A 217 -27.40 0.25 -22.04
N GLU A 218 -28.19 0.04 -20.98
CA GLU A 218 -27.93 0.64 -19.66
C GLU A 218 -26.63 0.11 -19.03
N VAL A 219 -26.45 -1.22 -19.02
CA VAL A 219 -25.25 -1.88 -18.45
C VAL A 219 -24.01 -1.50 -19.24
N TYR A 220 -24.08 -1.51 -20.57
CA TYR A 220 -22.98 -1.12 -21.43
C TYR A 220 -22.60 0.36 -21.25
N THR A 221 -23.58 1.26 -21.20
CA THR A 221 -23.33 2.69 -21.00
C THR A 221 -22.68 2.96 -19.64
N ALA A 222 -23.14 2.30 -18.58
CA ALA A 222 -22.53 2.37 -17.26
C ALA A 222 -21.07 1.87 -17.26
N ALA A 223 -20.84 0.65 -17.77
CA ALA A 223 -19.53 0.04 -17.87
C ALA A 223 -18.53 0.89 -18.68
N HIS A 224 -18.95 1.35 -19.86
CA HIS A 224 -18.12 2.18 -20.74
C HIS A 224 -17.79 3.54 -20.09
N THR A 225 -18.80 4.22 -19.52
CA THR A 225 -18.60 5.53 -18.88
C THR A 225 -17.66 5.42 -17.68
N TYR A 226 -17.88 4.41 -16.83
CA TYR A 226 -17.02 4.16 -15.67
C TYR A 226 -15.57 3.91 -16.10
N CYS A 227 -15.35 2.96 -17.01
CA CYS A 227 -14.01 2.61 -17.48
C CYS A 227 -13.31 3.78 -18.18
N ALA A 228 -14.00 4.51 -19.06
CA ALA A 228 -13.40 5.62 -19.79
C ALA A 228 -12.84 6.69 -18.83
N ILE A 229 -13.61 7.04 -17.79
CA ILE A 229 -13.19 8.02 -16.79
C ILE A 229 -12.04 7.49 -15.93
N ILE A 230 -12.13 6.24 -15.44
CA ILE A 230 -11.08 5.63 -14.62
C ILE A 230 -9.77 5.48 -15.43
N PHE A 231 -9.85 5.08 -16.70
CA PHE A 231 -8.69 4.92 -17.58
C PHE A 231 -8.04 6.24 -17.96
N ALA A 232 -8.83 7.28 -18.21
CA ALA A 232 -8.32 8.65 -18.34
C ALA A 232 -7.65 9.13 -17.04
N GLY A 233 -8.14 8.66 -15.89
CA GLY A 233 -7.64 8.96 -14.55
C GLY A 233 -6.44 8.12 -14.05
N ILE A 234 -5.92 7.15 -14.83
CA ILE A 234 -4.81 6.27 -14.40
C ILE A 234 -3.63 7.07 -13.84
N GLY A 235 -3.34 8.24 -14.41
CA GLY A 235 -2.28 9.13 -13.93
C GLY A 235 -2.43 9.53 -12.47
N ALA A 236 -3.64 9.88 -12.03
CA ALA A 236 -3.89 10.26 -10.64
C ALA A 236 -3.56 9.11 -9.69
N GLN A 237 -4.06 7.90 -9.98
CA GLN A 237 -3.81 6.72 -9.15
C GLN A 237 -2.35 6.30 -9.16
N LEU A 238 -1.71 6.30 -10.34
CA LEU A 238 -0.32 5.90 -10.48
C LEU A 238 0.60 6.84 -9.70
N PHE A 239 0.43 8.16 -9.86
CA PHE A 239 1.25 9.14 -9.17
C PHE A 239 0.98 9.16 -7.66
N TYR A 240 -0.26 8.90 -7.22
CA TYR A 240 -0.58 8.70 -5.82
C TYR A 240 0.21 7.53 -5.21
N ASN A 241 0.14 6.37 -5.85
CA ASN A 241 0.85 5.17 -5.41
C ASN A 241 2.38 5.34 -5.47
N PHE A 242 2.86 6.08 -6.46
CA PHE A 242 4.25 6.45 -6.59
C PHE A 242 4.73 7.30 -5.41
N ILE A 243 4.08 8.43 -5.10
CA ILE A 243 4.55 9.27 -3.98
C ILE A 243 4.46 8.53 -2.64
N CYS A 244 3.40 7.74 -2.41
CA CYS A 244 3.29 6.91 -1.22
C CYS A 244 4.42 5.88 -1.10
N SER A 245 4.77 5.22 -2.21
CA SER A 245 5.85 4.23 -2.24
C SER A 245 7.22 4.89 -2.11
N PHE A 246 7.40 6.07 -2.68
CA PHE A 246 8.63 6.86 -2.58
C PHE A 246 8.87 7.33 -1.14
N LEU A 247 7.86 7.84 -0.44
CA LEU A 247 7.96 8.21 0.97
C LEU A 247 8.28 7.01 1.86
N ARG A 248 7.64 5.86 1.61
CA ARG A 248 8.00 4.60 2.29
C ARG A 248 9.43 4.16 1.97
N ALA A 249 9.93 4.43 0.77
CA ALA A 249 11.31 4.12 0.39
C ALA A 249 12.33 4.96 1.18
N MET A 250 11.96 6.20 1.52
CA MET A 250 12.70 7.13 2.38
C MET A 250 12.60 6.79 3.88
N GLY A 251 11.73 5.85 4.29
CA GLY A 251 11.50 5.52 5.70
C GLY A 251 10.35 6.29 6.35
N ASP A 252 9.54 7.03 5.59
CA ASP A 252 8.33 7.70 6.07
C ASP A 252 7.08 6.89 5.69
N SER A 253 6.54 6.14 6.64
CA SER A 253 5.27 5.40 6.48
C SER A 253 4.05 6.14 7.02
N VAL A 254 4.22 7.30 7.64
CA VAL A 254 3.14 8.04 8.32
C VAL A 254 2.52 9.06 7.39
N THR A 255 3.32 9.80 6.62
CA THR A 255 2.79 10.76 5.65
C THR A 255 1.86 10.07 4.63
N PRO A 256 2.21 8.91 4.04
CA PRO A 256 1.28 8.16 3.17
C PRO A 256 -0.04 7.80 3.85
N LEU A 257 -0.03 7.41 5.13
CA LEU A 257 -1.23 7.10 5.90
C LEU A 257 -2.15 8.33 6.04
N LEU A 258 -1.58 9.49 6.37
CA LEU A 258 -2.33 10.72 6.56
C LEU A 258 -2.97 11.22 5.25
N PHE A 259 -2.23 11.15 4.14
CA PHE A 259 -2.77 11.50 2.82
C PHE A 259 -3.82 10.50 2.34
N LEU A 260 -3.71 9.23 2.71
CA LEU A 260 -4.75 8.25 2.43
C LEU A 260 -6.02 8.54 3.21
N LEU A 261 -5.90 8.89 4.49
CA LEU A 261 -7.05 9.30 5.29
C LEU A 261 -7.76 10.52 4.68
N PHE A 262 -6.97 11.52 4.28
CA PHE A 262 -7.50 12.67 3.57
C PHE A 262 -8.19 12.27 2.26
N SER A 263 -7.55 11.42 1.45
CA SER A 263 -8.12 10.92 0.19
C SER A 263 -9.42 10.16 0.40
N THR A 264 -9.53 9.33 1.43
CA THR A 264 -10.75 8.59 1.76
C THR A 264 -11.89 9.52 2.14
N VAL A 265 -11.64 10.49 3.02
CA VAL A 265 -12.66 11.47 3.42
C VAL A 265 -13.09 12.34 2.25
N LEU A 266 -12.12 12.77 1.43
CA LEU A 266 -12.39 13.57 0.23
C LEU A 266 -13.20 12.78 -0.79
N ASN A 267 -12.84 11.52 -1.07
CA ASN A 267 -13.56 10.64 -1.99
C ASN A 267 -15.02 10.46 -1.55
N VAL A 268 -15.28 10.06 -0.31
CA VAL A 268 -16.65 9.92 0.22
C VAL A 268 -17.45 11.21 0.08
N GLY A 269 -16.84 12.37 0.38
CA GLY A 269 -17.47 13.67 0.20
C GLY A 269 -17.81 13.98 -1.26
N LEU A 270 -16.89 13.68 -2.18
CA LEU A 270 -17.08 13.88 -3.62
C LEU A 270 -18.11 12.91 -4.20
N ASP A 271 -18.15 11.65 -3.76
CA ASP A 271 -19.16 10.67 -4.20
C ASP A 271 -20.57 11.15 -3.85
N LEU A 272 -20.78 11.55 -2.60
CA LEU A 272 -22.07 12.07 -2.15
C LEU A 272 -22.46 13.34 -2.92
N ALA A 273 -21.51 14.24 -3.17
CA ALA A 273 -21.77 15.45 -3.95
C ALA A 273 -22.12 15.14 -5.41
N PHE A 274 -21.32 14.31 -6.09
CA PHE A 274 -21.47 14.07 -7.52
C PHE A 274 -22.66 13.17 -7.84
N ILE A 275 -22.96 12.19 -6.98
CA ILE A 275 -24.04 11.24 -7.20
C ILE A 275 -25.37 11.79 -6.69
N LEU A 276 -25.43 12.32 -5.46
CA LEU A 276 -26.72 12.74 -4.86
C LEU A 276 -27.11 14.17 -5.24
N VAL A 277 -26.15 15.10 -5.25
CA VAL A 277 -26.44 16.53 -5.51
C VAL A 277 -26.44 16.81 -7.00
N PHE A 278 -25.36 16.46 -7.71
CA PHE A 278 -25.24 16.73 -9.15
C PHE A 278 -25.90 15.67 -10.04
N ARG A 279 -26.23 14.49 -9.48
CA ARG A 279 -26.91 13.40 -10.19
C ARG A 279 -26.19 12.95 -11.45
N TRP A 280 -24.85 12.90 -11.40
CA TRP A 280 -24.01 12.43 -12.50
C TRP A 280 -23.93 10.90 -12.61
N GLY A 281 -24.65 10.17 -11.75
CA GLY A 281 -24.72 8.71 -11.76
C GLY A 281 -23.33 8.06 -11.73
N VAL A 282 -23.12 7.08 -12.61
CA VAL A 282 -21.86 6.35 -12.77
C VAL A 282 -20.66 7.27 -13.06
N ALA A 283 -20.86 8.33 -13.85
CA ALA A 283 -19.78 9.28 -14.16
C ALA A 283 -19.33 10.04 -12.90
N GLY A 284 -20.28 10.33 -12.01
CA GLY A 284 -20.02 10.96 -10.72
C GLY A 284 -19.11 10.11 -9.84
N ALA A 285 -19.42 8.82 -9.69
CA ALA A 285 -18.61 7.88 -8.91
C ALA A 285 -17.17 7.79 -9.43
N ALA A 286 -17.01 7.60 -10.75
CA ALA A 286 -15.68 7.51 -11.35
C ALA A 286 -14.87 8.81 -11.20
N LEU A 287 -15.50 9.97 -11.41
CA LEU A 287 -14.85 11.28 -11.26
C LEU A 287 -14.45 11.57 -9.82
N ALA A 288 -15.30 11.22 -8.85
CA ALA A 288 -15.01 11.42 -7.43
C ALA A 288 -13.74 10.65 -7.02
N THR A 289 -13.61 9.39 -7.45
CA THR A 289 -12.41 8.60 -7.23
C THR A 289 -11.16 9.22 -7.86
N VAL A 290 -11.22 9.60 -9.14
CA VAL A 290 -10.06 10.17 -9.85
C VAL A 290 -9.64 11.51 -9.26
N LEU A 291 -10.60 12.39 -8.94
CA LEU A 291 -10.31 13.70 -8.36
C LEU A 291 -9.77 13.60 -6.93
N ALA A 292 -10.31 12.72 -6.09
CA ALA A 292 -9.80 12.52 -4.74
C ALA A 292 -8.32 12.10 -4.76
N GLN A 293 -7.96 11.17 -5.65
CA GLN A 293 -6.58 10.74 -5.84
C GLN A 293 -5.71 11.84 -6.42
N LEU A 294 -6.20 12.61 -7.40
CA LEU A 294 -5.45 13.70 -8.01
C LEU A 294 -5.11 14.79 -6.99
N VAL A 295 -6.10 15.25 -6.23
CA VAL A 295 -5.91 16.27 -5.19
C VAL A 295 -4.95 15.77 -4.11
N SER A 296 -5.12 14.53 -3.68
CA SER A 296 -4.25 13.92 -2.66
C SER A 296 -2.82 13.73 -3.16
N THR A 297 -2.64 13.39 -4.44
CA THR A 297 -1.34 13.29 -5.10
C THR A 297 -0.63 14.63 -5.14
N ILE A 298 -1.30 15.67 -5.64
CA ILE A 298 -0.73 17.03 -5.74
C ILE A 298 -0.35 17.53 -4.34
N GLY A 299 -1.26 17.39 -3.36
CA GLY A 299 -1.00 17.77 -1.98
C GLY A 299 0.18 17.02 -1.37
N CYS A 300 0.30 15.71 -1.62
CA CYS A 300 1.37 14.88 -1.10
C CYS A 300 2.72 15.24 -1.72
N PHE A 301 2.78 15.52 -3.02
CA PHE A 301 4.00 16.02 -3.67
C PHE A 301 4.43 17.36 -3.10
N ILE A 302 3.52 18.34 -3.03
CA ILE A 302 3.83 19.67 -2.47
C ILE A 302 4.36 19.52 -1.05
N TYR A 303 3.67 18.74 -0.22
CA TYR A 303 4.12 18.45 1.14
C TYR A 303 5.51 17.81 1.16
N ALA A 304 5.76 16.78 0.34
CA ALA A 304 7.03 16.09 0.29
C ALA A 304 8.18 17.03 -0.12
N PHE A 305 8.01 17.85 -1.16
CA PHE A 305 9.03 18.80 -1.63
C PHE A 305 9.30 19.94 -0.63
N VAL A 306 8.29 20.36 0.13
CA VAL A 306 8.44 21.36 1.19
C VAL A 306 9.10 20.76 2.43
N ARG A 307 8.68 19.56 2.84
CA ARG A 307 9.09 18.90 4.08
C ARG A 307 10.48 18.29 4.01
N TYR A 308 10.89 17.80 2.84
CA TYR A 308 12.14 17.08 2.61
C TYR A 308 13.05 17.88 1.66
N PRO A 309 13.94 18.74 2.19
CA PRO A 309 14.86 19.53 1.37
C PRO A 309 15.73 18.66 0.44
N VAL A 310 16.05 17.43 0.86
CA VAL A 310 16.79 16.44 0.06
C VAL A 310 16.11 16.09 -1.27
N LEU A 311 14.79 16.31 -1.39
CA LEU A 311 14.02 16.03 -2.60
C LEU A 311 14.01 17.19 -3.61
N ARG A 312 14.60 18.34 -3.28
CA ARG A 312 14.66 19.48 -4.20
C ARG A 312 15.52 19.13 -5.40
N LEU A 313 14.87 18.91 -6.54
CA LEU A 313 15.52 18.55 -7.79
C LEU A 313 16.29 19.74 -8.34
N HIS A 314 17.54 19.50 -8.72
CA HIS A 314 18.40 20.45 -9.43
C HIS A 314 18.45 20.06 -10.91
N ARG A 315 18.89 21.00 -11.77
CA ARG A 315 19.02 20.74 -13.22
C ARG A 315 19.95 19.56 -13.53
N GLU A 316 20.92 19.29 -12.68
CA GLU A 316 21.83 18.14 -12.80
C GLU A 316 21.15 16.79 -12.57
N ASP A 317 20.13 16.73 -11.72
CA ASP A 317 19.42 15.48 -11.39
C ASP A 317 18.59 14.95 -12.59
N TRP A 318 18.26 15.82 -13.55
CA TRP A 318 17.59 15.50 -14.81
C TRP A 318 18.51 14.90 -15.88
N ARG A 319 19.82 14.78 -15.62
CA ARG A 319 20.75 14.07 -16.50
C ARG A 319 20.60 12.55 -16.34
N ILE A 320 19.41 12.06 -16.63
CA ILE A 320 19.02 10.64 -16.56
C ILE A 320 19.77 9.88 -17.66
N THR A 321 20.48 8.82 -17.28
CA THR A 321 21.15 7.94 -18.24
C THR A 321 20.29 6.74 -18.58
N LEU A 322 20.58 6.11 -19.72
CA LEU A 322 19.93 4.85 -20.10
C LEU A 322 20.10 3.75 -19.03
N MET A 323 21.22 3.77 -18.30
CA MET A 323 21.46 2.83 -17.20
C MET A 323 20.47 3.04 -16.04
N ASP A 324 20.14 4.29 -15.70
CA ASP A 324 19.15 4.59 -14.66
C ASP A 324 17.77 4.07 -15.06
N VAL A 325 17.36 4.35 -16.31
CA VAL A 325 16.11 3.85 -16.87
C VAL A 325 16.08 2.32 -16.84
N LYS A 326 17.12 1.66 -17.36
CA LYS A 326 17.22 0.19 -17.40
C LYS A 326 17.13 -0.42 -16.00
N ARG A 327 17.79 0.18 -15.01
CA ARG A 327 17.71 -0.29 -13.62
C ARG A 327 16.28 -0.24 -13.09
N HIS A 328 15.58 0.89 -13.28
CA HIS A 328 14.19 1.03 -12.83
C HIS A 328 13.27 0.05 -13.57
N LEU A 329 13.34 -0.02 -14.90
CA LEU A 329 12.51 -0.95 -15.69
C LEU A 329 12.75 -2.41 -15.32
N ALA A 330 14.00 -2.84 -15.10
CA ALA A 330 14.34 -4.20 -14.69
C ALA A 330 13.80 -4.58 -13.29
N ARG A 331 13.41 -3.59 -12.48
CA ARG A 331 12.82 -3.78 -11.14
C ARG A 331 11.30 -3.63 -11.17
N GLY A 332 10.81 -2.62 -11.88
CA GLY A 332 9.40 -2.28 -12.02
C GLY A 332 8.61 -3.26 -12.87
N ILE A 333 9.01 -3.50 -14.13
CA ILE A 333 8.23 -4.30 -15.08
C ILE A 333 7.94 -5.72 -14.54
N PRO A 334 8.92 -6.48 -14.01
CA PRO A 334 8.63 -7.81 -13.48
C PRO A 334 7.65 -7.80 -12.30
N LEU A 335 7.65 -6.74 -11.49
CA LEU A 335 6.71 -6.59 -10.38
C LEU A 335 5.31 -6.23 -10.89
N GLY A 336 5.22 -5.30 -11.84
CA GLY A 336 3.96 -4.98 -12.52
C GLY A 336 3.31 -6.22 -13.12
N LEU A 337 4.08 -7.00 -13.89
CA LEU A 337 3.61 -8.25 -14.48
C LEU A 337 3.18 -9.27 -13.43
N GLN A 338 3.89 -9.38 -12.30
CA GLN A 338 3.46 -10.24 -11.20
C GLN A 338 2.06 -9.85 -10.69
N PHE A 339 1.80 -8.57 -10.50
CA PHE A 339 0.49 -8.10 -10.03
C PHE A 339 -0.62 -8.37 -11.05
N SER A 340 -0.33 -8.26 -12.35
CA SER A 340 -1.26 -8.69 -13.41
C SER A 340 -1.51 -10.20 -13.39
N VAL A 341 -0.47 -11.00 -13.16
CA VAL A 341 -0.56 -12.46 -13.05
C VAL A 341 -1.47 -12.88 -11.89
N LEU A 342 -1.37 -12.20 -10.74
CA LEU A 342 -2.28 -12.41 -9.61
C LEU A 342 -3.74 -12.11 -10.00
N ALA A 343 -3.98 -11.01 -10.72
CA ALA A 343 -5.32 -10.64 -11.17
C ALA A 343 -5.95 -11.72 -12.09
N ILE A 344 -5.18 -12.25 -13.05
CA ILE A 344 -5.64 -13.35 -13.91
C ILE A 344 -5.96 -14.59 -13.08
N GLY A 345 -5.15 -14.90 -12.06
CA GLY A 345 -5.40 -16.01 -11.15
C GLY A 345 -6.74 -15.90 -10.44
N ILE A 346 -7.10 -14.70 -9.96
CA ILE A 346 -8.40 -14.45 -9.31
C ILE A 346 -9.56 -14.68 -10.30
N ILE A 347 -9.43 -14.23 -11.56
CA ILE A 347 -10.45 -14.44 -12.59
C ILE A 347 -10.66 -15.94 -12.87
N VAL A 348 -9.58 -16.71 -12.95
CA VAL A 348 -9.65 -18.17 -13.17
C VAL A 348 -10.35 -18.87 -12.00
N MET A 349 -10.04 -18.47 -10.77
CA MET A 349 -10.70 -18.99 -9.57
C MET A 349 -12.19 -18.65 -9.60
N GLN A 350 -12.54 -17.39 -9.87
CA GLN A 350 -13.93 -16.94 -9.96
C GLN A 350 -14.70 -17.73 -11.04
N GLY A 351 -14.12 -17.92 -12.22
CA GLY A 351 -14.73 -18.73 -13.29
C GLY A 351 -14.96 -20.19 -12.89
N GLY A 352 -14.10 -20.75 -12.04
CA GLY A 352 -14.30 -22.06 -11.42
C GLY A 352 -15.49 -22.07 -10.45
N VAL A 353 -15.61 -21.05 -9.61
CA VAL A 353 -16.71 -20.90 -8.63
C VAL A 353 -18.07 -20.80 -9.32
N VAL A 354 -18.19 -20.02 -10.41
CA VAL A 354 -19.46 -19.86 -11.14
C VAL A 354 -20.01 -21.20 -11.65
N LYS A 355 -19.15 -22.18 -11.96
CA LYS A 355 -19.60 -23.52 -12.41
C LYS A 355 -20.42 -24.27 -11.36
N PHE A 356 -20.19 -24.01 -10.07
CA PHE A 356 -20.97 -24.60 -8.97
C PHE A 356 -22.35 -23.96 -8.79
N ASP A 357 -22.64 -22.91 -9.54
CA ASP A 357 -23.93 -22.23 -9.59
C ASP A 357 -24.68 -22.52 -10.91
N MET A 358 -24.09 -23.30 -11.83
CA MET A 358 -24.62 -23.59 -13.16
C MET A 358 -25.09 -25.05 -13.31
N ARG A 359 -26.20 -25.27 -14.03
CA ARG A 359 -26.69 -26.58 -14.46
C ARG A 359 -27.02 -26.51 -15.96
N ASP A 360 -26.46 -27.43 -16.75
CA ASP A 360 -26.64 -27.47 -18.21
C ASP A 360 -26.36 -26.13 -18.92
N GLY A 361 -25.39 -25.36 -18.41
CA GLY A 361 -25.00 -24.05 -18.94
C GLY A 361 -25.91 -22.88 -18.52
N VAL A 362 -26.91 -23.13 -17.67
CA VAL A 362 -27.81 -22.10 -17.14
C VAL A 362 -27.51 -21.84 -15.66
N MET A 363 -27.51 -20.58 -15.26
CA MET A 363 -27.36 -20.19 -13.85
C MET A 363 -28.61 -20.58 -13.06
N VAL A 364 -28.46 -21.49 -12.09
CA VAL A 364 -29.57 -22.03 -11.27
C VAL A 364 -29.49 -21.58 -9.81
N SER A 365 -28.34 -21.07 -9.37
CA SER A 365 -28.10 -20.55 -8.03
C SER A 365 -27.08 -19.40 -8.08
N ASN A 366 -26.90 -18.70 -6.96
CA ASN A 366 -25.81 -17.75 -6.74
C ASN A 366 -25.09 -18.02 -5.41
N ALA A 367 -25.32 -19.20 -4.81
CA ALA A 367 -24.84 -19.53 -3.48
C ALA A 367 -23.32 -19.65 -3.45
N ALA A 368 -22.70 -20.29 -4.45
CA ALA A 368 -21.26 -20.46 -4.51
C ALA A 368 -20.56 -19.10 -4.64
N GLN A 369 -21.04 -18.24 -5.54
CA GLN A 369 -20.51 -16.89 -5.71
C GLN A 369 -20.68 -16.01 -4.48
N ASN A 370 -21.87 -16.01 -3.86
CA ASN A 370 -22.13 -15.22 -2.64
C ASN A 370 -21.24 -15.67 -1.48
N GLY A 371 -21.14 -16.98 -1.26
CA GLY A 371 -20.31 -17.59 -0.22
C GLY A 371 -18.82 -17.29 -0.43
N PHE A 372 -18.33 -17.55 -1.64
CA PHE A 372 -16.94 -17.28 -2.04
C PHE A 372 -16.61 -15.79 -1.91
N GLY A 373 -17.46 -14.90 -2.41
CA GLY A 373 -17.26 -13.46 -2.36
C GLY A 373 -17.17 -12.92 -0.93
N ALA A 374 -18.06 -13.35 -0.04
CA ALA A 374 -18.04 -12.97 1.37
C ALA A 374 -16.79 -13.52 2.08
N ALA A 375 -16.46 -14.80 1.87
CA ALA A 375 -15.27 -15.43 2.42
C ALA A 375 -13.98 -14.73 1.95
N ASN A 376 -13.88 -14.40 0.67
CA ASN A 376 -12.71 -13.73 0.11
C ASN A 376 -12.54 -12.30 0.66
N ARG A 377 -13.63 -11.58 0.96
CA ARG A 377 -13.55 -10.28 1.65
C ARG A 377 -12.96 -10.43 3.05
N LEU A 378 -13.42 -11.42 3.83
CA LEU A 378 -12.84 -11.72 5.14
C LEU A 378 -11.36 -12.10 5.02
N PHE A 379 -11.04 -13.03 4.13
CA PHE A 379 -9.68 -13.48 3.84
C PHE A 379 -8.74 -12.30 3.57
N ASN A 380 -9.10 -11.42 2.63
CA ASN A 380 -8.28 -10.26 2.28
C ASN A 380 -8.13 -9.28 3.45
N LEU A 381 -9.19 -9.08 4.25
CA LEU A 381 -9.14 -8.22 5.43
C LEU A 381 -8.15 -8.76 6.46
N VAL A 382 -8.21 -10.05 6.80
CA VAL A 382 -7.31 -10.66 7.79
C VAL A 382 -5.88 -10.88 7.24
N ALA A 383 -5.71 -11.00 5.91
CA ALA A 383 -4.40 -11.08 5.24
C ALA A 383 -3.67 -9.73 5.20
N THR A 384 -4.40 -8.62 5.27
CA THR A 384 -3.88 -7.27 5.07
C THR A 384 -2.65 -6.94 5.94
N PRO A 385 -2.61 -7.27 7.25
CA PRO A 385 -1.43 -7.01 8.07
C PRO A 385 -0.18 -7.76 7.62
N MET A 386 -0.34 -8.99 7.13
CA MET A 386 0.77 -9.82 6.62
C MET A 386 1.33 -9.23 5.32
N ASN A 387 0.45 -8.79 4.42
CA ASN A 387 0.83 -8.12 3.17
C ASN A 387 1.58 -6.80 3.46
N ALA A 388 1.05 -5.98 4.37
CA ALA A 388 1.68 -4.72 4.77
C ALA A 388 3.05 -4.92 5.44
N LEU A 389 3.22 -5.96 6.27
CA LEU A 389 4.52 -6.35 6.80
C LEU A 389 5.49 -6.74 5.67
N GLY A 390 5.01 -7.47 4.66
CA GLY A 390 5.76 -7.74 3.43
C GLY A 390 6.22 -6.45 2.76
N GLY A 391 5.31 -5.51 2.47
CA GLY A 391 5.66 -4.22 1.87
C GLY A 391 6.71 -3.43 2.67
N ALA A 392 6.62 -3.44 4.01
CA ALA A 392 7.62 -2.86 4.89
C ALA A 392 9.01 -3.53 4.75
N MET A 393 9.05 -4.84 4.55
CA MET A 393 10.28 -5.59 4.34
C MET A 393 10.99 -5.27 3.02
N THR A 394 10.27 -4.81 1.99
CA THR A 394 10.89 -4.32 0.75
C THR A 394 11.79 -3.12 1.02
N SER A 395 11.29 -2.08 1.71
CA SER A 395 12.10 -0.91 2.08
C SER A 395 13.25 -1.29 3.01
N PHE A 396 12.97 -2.12 4.03
CA PHE A 396 13.98 -2.56 4.99
C PHE A 396 15.14 -3.27 4.29
N THR A 397 14.85 -4.28 3.46
CA THR A 397 15.90 -5.07 2.79
C THR A 397 16.64 -4.25 1.73
N ALA A 398 15.95 -3.38 0.99
CA ALA A 398 16.58 -2.51 0.00
C ALA A 398 17.53 -1.47 0.64
N GLN A 399 17.11 -0.80 1.72
CA GLN A 399 18.00 0.13 2.45
C GLN A 399 19.21 -0.61 3.04
N ASN A 400 18.99 -1.77 3.68
CA ASN A 400 20.10 -2.54 4.23
C ASN A 400 21.03 -3.11 3.15
N LEU A 401 20.52 -3.36 1.93
CA LEU A 401 21.35 -3.73 0.79
C LEU A 401 22.21 -2.55 0.33
N GLY A 402 21.64 -1.35 0.28
CA GLY A 402 22.35 -0.10 0.03
C GLY A 402 23.49 0.11 1.00
N ALA A 403 23.20 -0.02 2.30
CA ALA A 403 24.18 0.11 3.38
C ALA A 403 25.23 -1.02 3.44
N GLY A 404 25.12 -2.05 2.58
CA GLY A 404 26.00 -3.23 2.63
C GLY A 404 25.81 -4.13 3.84
N GLN A 405 24.71 -3.98 4.59
CA GLN A 405 24.43 -4.67 5.85
C GLN A 405 23.72 -6.03 5.62
N TYR A 406 24.39 -6.96 4.94
CA TYR A 406 23.84 -8.27 4.58
C TYR A 406 23.40 -9.12 5.78
N ASP A 407 24.11 -9.00 6.90
CA ASP A 407 23.79 -9.68 8.16
C ASP A 407 22.44 -9.24 8.70
N ARG A 408 22.15 -7.95 8.52
CA ARG A 408 20.92 -7.32 8.96
C ARG A 408 19.75 -7.69 8.07
N ILE A 409 19.96 -7.85 6.76
CA ILE A 409 18.98 -8.43 5.84
C ILE A 409 18.58 -9.84 6.31
N ARG A 410 19.56 -10.71 6.58
CA ARG A 410 19.30 -12.08 7.05
C ARG A 410 18.52 -12.08 8.37
N ARG A 411 18.99 -11.32 9.36
CA ARG A 411 18.37 -11.27 10.70
C ARG A 411 16.97 -10.67 10.64
N GLY A 412 16.78 -9.58 9.90
CA GLY A 412 15.49 -8.93 9.72
C GLY A 412 14.49 -9.83 9.01
N THR A 413 14.91 -10.55 7.97
CA THR A 413 14.05 -11.52 7.25
C THR A 413 13.57 -12.64 8.17
N LEU A 414 14.47 -13.24 8.96
CA LEU A 414 14.11 -14.30 9.91
C LEU A 414 13.18 -13.79 11.02
N GLN A 415 13.40 -12.57 11.51
CA GLN A 415 12.52 -11.95 12.51
C GLN A 415 11.15 -11.61 11.92
N ALA A 416 11.10 -11.11 10.68
CA ALA A 416 9.85 -10.86 9.96
C ALA A 416 9.08 -12.15 9.68
N LEU A 417 9.76 -13.27 9.39
CA LEU A 417 9.12 -14.58 9.30
C LEU A 417 8.50 -15.01 10.64
N GLY A 418 9.17 -14.77 11.76
CA GLY A 418 8.57 -14.99 13.08
C GLY A 418 7.33 -14.12 13.31
N MET A 419 7.40 -12.84 12.95
CA MET A 419 6.27 -11.89 13.07
C MET A 419 5.10 -12.28 12.16
N VAL A 420 5.34 -12.65 10.91
CA VAL A 420 4.28 -13.04 9.97
C VAL A 420 3.64 -14.36 10.37
N SER A 421 4.38 -15.32 10.94
CA SER A 421 3.80 -16.55 11.47
C SER A 421 2.84 -16.27 12.62
N ILE A 422 3.19 -15.35 13.53
CA ILE A 422 2.27 -14.91 14.60
C ILE A 422 1.03 -14.26 13.99
N LEU A 423 1.21 -13.34 13.03
CA LEU A 423 0.08 -12.69 12.34
C LEU A 423 -0.79 -13.70 11.61
N ALA A 424 -0.23 -14.71 10.95
CA ALA A 424 -0.96 -15.75 10.24
C ALA A 424 -1.81 -16.59 11.20
N ILE A 425 -1.26 -16.99 12.35
CA ILE A 425 -2.00 -17.74 13.38
C ILE A 425 -3.14 -16.88 13.95
N LEU A 426 -2.89 -15.60 14.25
CA LEU A 426 -3.92 -14.68 14.73
C LEU A 426 -5.00 -14.43 13.66
N ALA A 427 -4.62 -14.27 12.40
CA ALA A 427 -5.51 -14.03 11.29
C ALA A 427 -6.38 -15.26 10.96
N ALA A 428 -5.79 -16.46 10.97
CA ALA A 428 -6.53 -17.72 10.84
C ALA A 428 -7.47 -17.92 12.03
N GLY A 429 -6.99 -17.72 13.27
CA GLY A 429 -7.80 -17.88 14.47
C GLY A 429 -8.98 -16.90 14.52
N THR A 430 -8.75 -15.62 14.22
CA THR A 430 -9.83 -14.63 14.13
C THR A 430 -10.78 -14.92 12.98
N GLY A 431 -10.28 -15.31 11.82
CA GLY A 431 -11.10 -15.72 10.68
C GLY A 431 -12.02 -16.89 11.01
N LEU A 432 -11.50 -17.95 11.64
CA LEU A 432 -12.27 -19.12 12.08
C LEU A 432 -13.26 -18.81 13.21
N LEU A 433 -12.97 -17.84 14.07
CA LEU A 433 -13.95 -17.38 15.07
C LEU A 433 -15.11 -16.63 14.40
N LEU A 434 -14.83 -15.86 13.35
CA LEU A 434 -15.84 -15.09 12.61
C LEU A 434 -16.74 -15.95 11.71
N THR A 435 -16.36 -17.20 11.41
CA THR A 435 -17.26 -18.15 10.75
C THR A 435 -18.29 -18.75 11.71
N ARG A 436 -18.11 -18.59 13.02
CA ARG A 436 -19.02 -19.17 14.02
C ARG A 436 -20.34 -18.40 14.04
N GLY A 437 -21.45 -19.12 13.91
CA GLY A 437 -22.79 -18.52 13.85
C GLY A 437 -23.00 -17.63 12.62
N ASP A 438 -22.26 -17.92 11.53
CA ASP A 438 -22.38 -17.26 10.22
C ASP A 438 -22.17 -15.74 10.24
N PHE A 439 -21.53 -15.22 11.30
CA PHE A 439 -21.35 -13.79 11.53
C PHE A 439 -20.64 -13.09 10.36
N CYS A 440 -19.58 -13.68 9.83
CA CYS A 440 -18.88 -13.17 8.64
C CYS A 440 -19.85 -12.92 7.46
N TYR A 441 -20.77 -13.83 7.21
CA TYR A 441 -21.70 -13.73 6.09
C TYR A 441 -22.74 -12.64 6.32
N HIS A 442 -23.25 -12.51 7.56
CA HIS A 442 -24.17 -11.44 7.91
C HIS A 442 -23.55 -10.03 7.86
N VAL A 443 -22.23 -9.91 7.96
CA VAL A 443 -21.52 -8.63 7.80
C VAL A 443 -21.42 -8.22 6.34
N PHE A 444 -21.18 -9.17 5.42
CA PHE A 444 -20.90 -8.87 4.01
C PHE A 444 -22.05 -9.10 3.05
N LEU A 445 -23.09 -9.84 3.47
CA LEU A 445 -24.25 -10.19 2.67
C LEU A 445 -25.53 -9.70 3.34
N SER A 446 -26.49 -9.32 2.50
CA SER A 446 -27.87 -9.11 2.93
C SER A 446 -28.48 -10.42 3.43
N ALA A 447 -29.42 -10.33 4.38
CA ALA A 447 -29.96 -11.51 5.08
C ALA A 447 -30.58 -12.57 4.14
N ASP A 448 -31.16 -12.13 3.02
CA ASP A 448 -31.72 -12.97 1.95
C ASP A 448 -30.66 -13.78 1.18
N LYS A 449 -29.40 -13.33 1.17
CA LYS A 449 -28.27 -13.99 0.48
C LYS A 449 -27.49 -14.94 1.38
N VAL A 450 -27.73 -14.91 2.70
CA VAL A 450 -27.11 -15.83 3.67
C VAL A 450 -27.89 -17.14 3.69
N THR A 451 -27.60 -17.99 2.72
CA THR A 451 -28.19 -19.35 2.61
C THR A 451 -27.24 -20.40 3.20
N PRO A 452 -27.75 -21.56 3.67
CA PRO A 452 -26.90 -22.65 4.15
C PRO A 452 -25.84 -23.09 3.12
N ASP A 453 -26.17 -23.06 1.83
CA ASP A 453 -25.22 -23.37 0.76
C ASP A 453 -24.15 -22.29 0.59
N ALA A 454 -24.52 -21.00 0.65
CA ALA A 454 -23.54 -19.92 0.57
C ALA A 454 -22.55 -19.97 1.75
N VAL A 455 -23.06 -20.23 2.96
CA VAL A 455 -22.24 -20.44 4.16
C VAL A 455 -21.31 -21.64 3.98
N ARG A 456 -21.82 -22.76 3.45
CA ARG A 456 -21.02 -23.96 3.18
C ARG A 456 -19.87 -23.67 2.23
N TYR A 457 -20.14 -23.07 1.08
CA TYR A 457 -19.13 -22.73 0.08
C TYR A 457 -18.08 -21.75 0.65
N GLY A 458 -18.52 -20.69 1.33
CA GLY A 458 -17.58 -19.76 1.95
C GLY A 458 -16.70 -20.42 3.02
N ASN A 459 -17.28 -21.26 3.88
CA ASN A 459 -16.53 -21.91 4.96
C ASN A 459 -15.54 -22.92 4.41
N SER A 460 -15.89 -23.65 3.34
CA SER A 460 -14.97 -24.57 2.67
C SER A 460 -13.70 -23.85 2.18
N LEU A 461 -13.83 -22.66 1.59
CA LEU A 461 -12.69 -21.84 1.19
C LEU A 461 -11.84 -21.44 2.40
N LEU A 462 -12.46 -20.82 3.41
CA LEU A 462 -11.76 -20.31 4.58
C LEU A 462 -11.01 -21.41 5.34
N TYR A 463 -11.61 -22.60 5.48
CA TYR A 463 -10.98 -23.71 6.19
C TYR A 463 -9.75 -24.24 5.45
N VAL A 464 -9.82 -24.37 4.13
CA VAL A 464 -8.68 -24.80 3.31
C VAL A 464 -7.57 -23.75 3.37
N ASP A 465 -7.90 -22.47 3.15
CA ASP A 465 -6.91 -21.40 3.11
C ASP A 465 -6.24 -21.15 4.46
N PHE A 466 -7.04 -21.08 5.54
CA PHE A 466 -6.49 -20.84 6.88
C PHE A 466 -5.63 -21.99 7.39
N SER A 467 -5.86 -23.23 6.91
CA SER A 467 -4.99 -24.36 7.25
C SER A 467 -3.57 -24.21 6.66
N MET A 468 -3.44 -23.53 5.52
CA MET A 468 -2.18 -23.37 4.78
C MET A 468 -1.62 -21.93 4.82
N TYR A 469 -2.14 -21.11 5.73
CA TYR A 469 -1.90 -19.67 5.74
C TYR A 469 -0.46 -19.26 6.06
N LEU A 470 0.31 -20.16 6.68
CA LEU A 470 1.75 -19.97 6.91
C LEU A 470 2.54 -19.91 5.59
N PHE A 471 2.13 -20.65 4.56
CA PHE A 471 2.74 -20.54 3.23
C PHE A 471 2.48 -19.17 2.64
N LEU A 472 1.25 -18.65 2.72
CA LEU A 472 0.98 -17.27 2.30
C LEU A 472 1.82 -16.24 3.07
N GLY A 473 1.98 -16.41 4.38
CA GLY A 473 2.86 -15.57 5.19
C GLY A 473 4.31 -15.58 4.70
N PHE A 474 4.83 -16.76 4.35
CA PHE A 474 6.16 -16.89 3.75
C PHE A 474 6.24 -16.18 2.40
N VAL A 475 5.25 -16.38 1.51
CA VAL A 475 5.15 -15.66 0.24
C VAL A 475 5.25 -14.15 0.48
N PHE A 476 4.43 -13.58 1.37
CA PHE A 476 4.41 -12.13 1.60
C PHE A 476 5.75 -11.58 2.08
N VAL A 477 6.41 -12.22 3.05
CA VAL A 477 7.69 -11.73 3.57
C VAL A 477 8.82 -11.98 2.57
N VAL A 478 8.96 -13.21 2.08
CA VAL A 478 10.13 -13.60 1.29
C VAL A 478 10.09 -12.98 -0.10
N ARG A 479 8.92 -12.90 -0.75
CA ARG A 479 8.77 -12.21 -2.05
C ARG A 479 9.26 -10.77 -1.96
N ASN A 480 8.81 -10.03 -0.94
CA ASN A 480 9.18 -8.64 -0.73
C ASN A 480 10.67 -8.49 -0.33
N CYS A 481 11.23 -9.40 0.46
CA CYS A 481 12.67 -9.41 0.74
C CYS A 481 13.51 -9.66 -0.52
N VAL A 482 13.10 -10.62 -1.36
CA VAL A 482 13.75 -10.95 -2.64
C VAL A 482 13.64 -9.78 -3.62
N GLN A 483 12.51 -9.07 -3.61
CA GLN A 483 12.33 -7.83 -4.34
C GLN A 483 13.29 -6.75 -3.85
N GLY A 484 13.35 -6.50 -2.54
CA GLY A 484 14.19 -5.45 -1.96
C GLY A 484 15.68 -5.69 -2.17
N ILE A 485 16.15 -6.94 -2.20
CA ILE A 485 17.54 -7.25 -2.60
C ILE A 485 17.78 -7.15 -4.11
N GLY A 486 16.76 -6.85 -4.91
CA GLY A 486 16.89 -6.70 -6.34
C GLY A 486 17.01 -8.03 -7.10
N ARG A 487 16.18 -9.02 -6.75
CA ARG A 487 16.03 -10.26 -7.50
C ARG A 487 14.63 -10.39 -8.11
N SER A 488 14.18 -9.32 -8.76
CA SER A 488 12.86 -9.17 -9.40
C SER A 488 12.48 -10.30 -10.38
N GLY A 489 13.46 -10.96 -11.03
CA GLY A 489 13.19 -12.13 -11.89
C GLY A 489 12.60 -13.33 -11.13
N PHE A 490 13.06 -13.60 -9.90
CA PHE A 490 12.47 -14.65 -9.05
C PHE A 490 11.09 -14.28 -8.55
N VAL A 491 10.82 -12.99 -8.36
CA VAL A 491 9.53 -12.45 -7.94
C VAL A 491 8.49 -12.67 -9.04
N LEU A 492 8.83 -12.39 -10.29
CA LEU A 492 7.99 -12.72 -11.45
C LEU A 492 7.85 -14.24 -11.64
N GLY A 493 8.95 -15.00 -11.53
CA GLY A 493 8.92 -16.46 -11.64
C GLY A 493 8.01 -17.13 -10.60
N ALA A 494 8.01 -16.62 -9.37
CA ALA A 494 7.09 -17.07 -8.32
C ALA A 494 5.63 -16.76 -8.66
N GLY A 495 5.35 -15.57 -9.22
CA GLY A 495 4.01 -15.24 -9.72
C GLY A 495 3.56 -16.14 -10.86
N ALA A 496 4.44 -16.44 -11.81
CA ALA A 496 4.14 -17.37 -12.90
C ALA A 496 3.86 -18.80 -12.39
N ALA A 497 4.65 -19.28 -11.43
CA ALA A 497 4.42 -20.57 -10.78
C ALA A 497 3.07 -20.60 -10.04
N GLU A 498 2.72 -19.53 -9.34
CA GLU A 498 1.42 -19.35 -8.68
C GLU A 498 0.27 -19.49 -9.69
N LEU A 499 0.36 -18.80 -10.83
CA LEU A 499 -0.68 -18.83 -11.85
C LEU A 499 -0.80 -20.20 -12.52
N VAL A 500 0.31 -20.84 -12.87
CA VAL A 500 0.30 -22.18 -13.47
C VAL A 500 -0.33 -23.19 -12.51
N ALA A 501 0.05 -23.17 -11.24
CA ALA A 501 -0.54 -24.03 -10.23
C ALA A 501 -2.05 -23.77 -10.08
N ARG A 502 -2.46 -22.49 -9.96
CA ARG A 502 -3.87 -22.12 -9.81
C ARG A 502 -4.71 -22.53 -11.02
N ILE A 503 -4.26 -22.27 -12.25
CA ILE A 503 -4.95 -22.70 -13.48
C ILE A 503 -5.07 -24.22 -13.53
N THR A 504 -3.98 -24.93 -13.25
CA THR A 504 -3.96 -26.40 -13.30
C THR A 504 -4.96 -26.98 -12.30
N VAL A 505 -4.97 -26.49 -11.06
CA VAL A 505 -5.91 -26.96 -10.04
C VAL A 505 -7.35 -26.63 -10.43
N CYS A 506 -7.66 -25.38 -10.78
CA CYS A 506 -9.02 -24.98 -11.12
C CYS A 506 -9.62 -25.74 -12.32
N LEU A 507 -8.80 -26.10 -13.31
CA LEU A 507 -9.28 -26.80 -14.51
C LEU A 507 -9.36 -28.33 -14.34
N VAL A 508 -8.48 -28.92 -13.52
CA VAL A 508 -8.33 -30.38 -13.45
C VAL A 508 -8.98 -30.96 -12.20
N LEU A 509 -8.64 -30.46 -11.01
CA LEU A 509 -8.98 -31.09 -9.74
C LEU A 509 -10.50 -31.17 -9.50
N PRO A 510 -11.27 -30.09 -9.65
CA PRO A 510 -12.73 -30.14 -9.48
C PRO A 510 -13.42 -31.15 -10.38
N GLY A 511 -13.00 -31.25 -11.65
CA GLY A 511 -13.58 -32.19 -12.62
C GLY A 511 -13.29 -33.65 -12.28
N LEU A 512 -12.08 -33.93 -11.78
CA LEU A 512 -11.71 -35.27 -11.31
C LEU A 512 -12.58 -35.74 -10.15
N PHE A 513 -12.84 -34.87 -9.17
CA PHE A 513 -13.69 -35.19 -8.02
C PHE A 513 -15.19 -35.16 -8.32
N ALA A 514 -15.61 -34.39 -9.33
CA ALA A 514 -16.98 -34.40 -9.85
C ALA A 514 -17.28 -35.64 -10.72
N GLY A 515 -16.26 -36.36 -11.19
CA GLY A 515 -16.42 -37.47 -12.14
C GLY A 515 -16.77 -37.01 -13.56
N GLY A 516 -16.49 -35.75 -13.90
CA GLY A 516 -16.89 -35.15 -15.18
C GLY A 516 -16.96 -33.63 -15.15
N ALA A 517 -17.94 -33.07 -15.87
CA ALA A 517 -18.18 -31.64 -15.90
C ALA A 517 -18.69 -31.14 -14.53
N VAL A 518 -18.11 -30.04 -14.05
CA VAL A 518 -18.53 -29.40 -12.80
C VAL A 518 -19.84 -28.65 -13.03
N SER A 519 -20.83 -28.93 -12.19
CA SER A 519 -22.14 -28.27 -12.17
C SER A 519 -22.60 -28.01 -10.73
N ALA A 520 -23.78 -27.42 -10.57
CA ALA A 520 -24.44 -27.21 -9.28
C ALA A 520 -24.70 -28.50 -8.48
N ASP A 521 -24.72 -29.65 -9.16
CA ASP A 521 -24.90 -30.97 -8.51
C ASP A 521 -23.56 -31.62 -8.09
N ALA A 522 -22.44 -30.93 -8.32
CA ALA A 522 -21.13 -31.48 -8.00
C ALA A 522 -21.00 -31.78 -6.49
N PRO A 523 -20.32 -32.89 -6.13
CA PRO A 523 -20.13 -33.25 -4.74
C PRO A 523 -19.30 -32.19 -4.02
N ALA A 524 -19.50 -32.05 -2.70
CA ALA A 524 -18.77 -31.07 -1.88
C ALA A 524 -17.24 -31.19 -2.02
N MET A 525 -16.72 -32.41 -2.24
CA MET A 525 -15.29 -32.65 -2.48
C MET A 525 -14.75 -31.95 -3.73
N ALA A 526 -15.57 -31.77 -4.78
CA ALA A 526 -15.15 -31.03 -5.97
C ALA A 526 -14.92 -29.54 -5.66
N PHE A 527 -15.70 -28.96 -4.75
CA PHE A 527 -15.49 -27.58 -4.31
C PHE A 527 -14.27 -27.46 -3.39
N TYR A 528 -14.05 -28.39 -2.45
CA TYR A 528 -12.79 -28.43 -1.68
C TYR A 528 -11.56 -28.55 -2.58
N ALA A 529 -11.67 -29.33 -3.67
CA ALA A 529 -10.62 -29.45 -4.67
C ALA A 529 -10.37 -28.15 -5.43
N LEU A 530 -11.42 -27.34 -5.67
CA LEU A 530 -11.27 -25.98 -6.19
C LEU A 530 -10.56 -25.08 -5.17
N CYS A 531 -10.96 -25.11 -3.90
CA CYS A 531 -10.33 -24.32 -2.83
C CYS A 531 -8.84 -24.63 -2.65
N ALA A 532 -8.38 -25.83 -3.00
CA ALA A 532 -6.96 -26.18 -2.96
C ALA A 532 -6.10 -25.35 -3.95
N ALA A 533 -6.71 -24.63 -4.89
CA ALA A 533 -6.01 -23.84 -5.89
C ALA A 533 -5.10 -22.78 -5.25
N ASP A 534 -5.56 -22.09 -4.20
CA ASP A 534 -4.78 -21.03 -3.54
C ASP A 534 -3.58 -21.57 -2.75
N PRO A 535 -3.73 -22.57 -1.86
CA PRO A 535 -2.59 -23.21 -1.20
C PRO A 535 -1.54 -23.78 -2.16
N MET A 536 -1.97 -24.43 -3.25
CA MET A 536 -1.05 -24.96 -4.25
C MET A 536 -0.30 -23.85 -4.98
N ALA A 537 -0.98 -22.72 -5.25
CA ALA A 537 -0.36 -21.52 -5.77
C ALA A 537 0.75 -20.98 -4.84
N TRP A 538 0.47 -20.89 -3.54
CA TRP A 538 1.43 -20.40 -2.55
C TRP A 538 2.66 -21.33 -2.44
N ILE A 539 2.44 -22.64 -2.39
CA ILE A 539 3.52 -23.64 -2.33
C ILE A 539 4.40 -23.58 -3.58
N ALA A 540 3.79 -23.44 -4.77
CA ALA A 540 4.53 -23.29 -6.02
C ALA A 540 5.39 -22.02 -6.03
N ALA A 541 4.84 -20.88 -5.59
CA ALA A 541 5.58 -19.63 -5.44
C ALA A 541 6.73 -19.76 -4.43
N ASP A 542 6.48 -20.38 -3.28
CA ASP A 542 7.48 -20.58 -2.23
C ASP A 542 8.64 -21.46 -2.69
N THR A 543 8.36 -22.48 -3.52
CA THR A 543 9.39 -23.33 -4.11
C THR A 543 10.37 -22.50 -4.96
N VAL A 544 9.86 -21.55 -5.75
CA VAL A 544 10.71 -20.63 -6.54
C VAL A 544 11.46 -19.65 -5.63
N LEU A 545 10.79 -19.09 -4.61
CA LEU A 545 11.36 -18.11 -3.69
C LEU A 545 12.38 -18.71 -2.70
N CYS A 546 12.31 -20.01 -2.42
CA CYS A 546 13.29 -20.72 -1.61
C CYS A 546 14.71 -20.56 -2.17
N ILE A 547 14.86 -20.53 -3.51
CA ILE A 547 16.17 -20.40 -4.16
C ILE A 547 16.91 -19.11 -3.72
N PRO A 548 16.37 -17.90 -3.95
CA PRO A 548 17.02 -16.67 -3.49
C PRO A 548 17.00 -16.52 -1.97
N PHE A 549 16.00 -17.08 -1.27
CA PHE A 549 15.96 -17.08 0.18
C PHE A 549 17.17 -17.80 0.79
N PHE A 550 17.43 -19.05 0.40
CA PHE A 550 18.58 -19.80 0.92
C PHE A 550 19.90 -19.26 0.35
N ARG A 551 19.97 -18.99 -0.95
CA ARG A 551 21.23 -18.58 -1.62
C ARG A 551 21.65 -17.17 -1.26
N ASN A 552 20.76 -16.18 -1.37
CA ASN A 552 21.12 -14.77 -1.24
C ASN A 552 20.89 -14.25 0.19
N ILE A 553 19.77 -14.61 0.84
CA ILE A 553 19.44 -14.07 2.17
C ILE A 553 20.16 -14.86 3.26
N LEU A 554 19.99 -16.18 3.34
CA LEU A 554 20.55 -16.99 4.43
C LEU A 554 22.07 -17.21 4.30
N LYS A 555 22.54 -17.61 3.11
CA LYS A 555 23.98 -17.78 2.82
C LYS A 555 24.70 -16.47 2.50
N LYS A 556 23.98 -15.33 2.49
CA LYS A 556 24.53 -13.98 2.25
C LYS A 556 25.33 -13.86 0.94
N ASN A 557 24.98 -14.64 -0.10
CA ASN A 557 25.68 -14.58 -1.38
C ASN A 557 25.15 -13.44 -2.25
N TYR A 558 25.84 -12.31 -2.24
CA TYR A 558 25.51 -11.13 -3.06
C TYR A 558 26.49 -10.92 -4.24
N GLY A 559 27.19 -11.97 -4.69
CA GLY A 559 28.18 -11.88 -5.77
C GLY A 559 27.64 -11.32 -7.10
N TYR A 560 26.35 -11.46 -7.34
CA TYR A 560 25.67 -10.91 -8.53
C TYR A 560 25.63 -9.38 -8.58
N LEU A 561 25.86 -8.70 -7.46
CA LEU A 561 26.01 -7.23 -7.45
C LEU A 561 27.35 -6.80 -8.05
N ARG A 562 28.36 -7.69 -8.06
CA ARG A 562 29.68 -7.42 -8.65
C ARG A 562 29.68 -7.63 -10.16
N SER A 563 28.93 -8.62 -10.65
CA SER A 563 28.85 -8.93 -12.10
C SER A 563 28.06 -7.91 -12.93
N GLY A 564 27.27 -7.04 -12.30
CA GLY A 564 26.54 -5.96 -12.98
C GLY A 564 27.21 -4.58 -12.90
N ARG A 565 28.42 -4.49 -12.34
CA ARG A 565 29.28 -3.29 -12.35
C ARG A 565 30.35 -3.34 -13.45
N ALA A 566 30.54 -4.49 -14.08
CA ALA A 566 31.26 -4.66 -15.35
C ALA A 566 30.23 -4.55 -16.48
#